data_AF-A0A540LH64-F1
#
_entry.id   AF-A0A540LH64-F1
#
_cell.length_a   1.000
_cell.length_b   1.000
_cell.length_c   1.000
_cell.angle_alpha   90.00
_cell.angle_beta   90.00
_cell.angle_gamma   90.00
#
_symmetry.space_group_name_H-M   'P 1'
#
loop_
_entity.id
_entity.type
_entity.pdbx_description
1 polymer ?
#
loop_
_entity_poly.entity_id
_entity_poly.type
_entity_poly.pdbx_seq_one_letter_code
_entity_poly.pdbx_strand_id
1 'polypeptide(L)'
;MAVPENLRKQLALAVRSIQWSYGIFWSISARQPGVLEWGDGYYNGDIKTRKTVQSIELNADQMGLQRSEQLRELYESLSAGEASPQARRPSASLSPEDLADTEWYYLVCMSFVFNIGQGLPGRTLANGKPTWLCNAHYADSKVFSRSLLAKSASIQVPIQA
;
A
#
# COMPACT_ATOMS: atom_id res chain seq x y z
N MET A 1 16.61 -7.03 -7.80
CA MET A 1 16.93 -7.61 -6.47
C MET A 1 15.74 -8.43 -6.02
N ALA A 2 15.94 -9.61 -5.45
CA ALA A 2 14.85 -10.39 -4.87
C ALA A 2 14.35 -9.68 -3.60
N VAL A 3 13.03 -9.59 -3.45
CA VAL A 3 12.41 -9.09 -2.21
C VAL A 3 12.77 -10.06 -1.08
N PRO A 4 13.31 -9.60 0.07
CA PRO A 4 13.65 -10.49 1.17
C PRO A 4 12.42 -11.28 1.64
N GLU A 5 12.55 -12.59 1.85
CA GLU A 5 11.45 -13.51 2.26
C GLU A 5 10.69 -13.07 3.53
N ASN A 6 11.25 -12.16 4.32
CA ASN A 6 10.65 -11.64 5.55
C ASN A 6 10.28 -10.15 5.50
N LEU A 7 10.37 -9.49 4.34
CA LEU A 7 10.13 -8.05 4.24
C LEU A 7 8.75 -7.66 4.75
N ARG A 8 7.70 -8.39 4.33
CA ARG A 8 6.33 -8.11 4.79
C ARG A 8 6.17 -8.23 6.30
N LYS A 9 6.80 -9.22 6.93
CA LYS A 9 6.76 -9.38 8.40
C LYS A 9 7.49 -8.23 9.09
N GLN A 10 8.62 -7.78 8.54
CA GLN A 10 9.33 -6.61 9.05
C GLN A 10 8.52 -5.32 8.89
N LEU A 11 7.85 -5.13 7.75
CA LEU A 11 6.92 -4.03 7.52
C LEU A 11 5.75 -4.08 8.52
N ALA A 12 5.18 -5.26 8.76
CA ALA A 12 4.10 -5.43 9.72
C ALA A 12 4.52 -5.01 11.14
N LEU A 13 5.70 -5.42 11.58
CA LEU A 13 6.26 -5.00 12.86
C LEU A 13 6.48 -3.48 12.93
N ALA A 14 7.11 -2.90 11.90
CA ALA A 14 7.40 -1.47 11.85
C ALA A 14 6.11 -0.62 11.89
N VAL A 15 5.16 -0.89 10.99
CA VAL A 15 3.89 -0.17 10.87
C VAL A 15 3.09 -0.22 12.17
N ARG A 16 3.03 -1.38 12.80
CA ARG A 16 2.28 -1.55 14.07
C ARG A 16 2.96 -0.88 15.24
N SER A 17 4.29 -0.93 15.32
CA SER A 17 5.05 -0.32 16.42
C SER A 17 4.83 1.19 16.54
N ILE A 18 4.50 1.84 15.41
CA ILE A 18 4.19 3.28 15.33
C ILE A 18 2.71 3.55 15.02
N GLN A 19 1.86 2.52 15.09
CA GLN A 19 0.40 2.59 14.90
C GLN A 19 -0.04 3.25 13.58
N TRP A 20 0.67 2.97 12.50
CA TRP A 20 0.29 3.47 11.17
C TRP A 20 -0.74 2.57 10.50
N SER A 21 -1.50 3.16 9.57
CA SER A 21 -2.52 2.44 8.80
C SER A 21 -1.93 1.55 7.70
N TYR A 22 -0.71 1.84 7.21
CA TYR A 22 -0.04 0.99 6.22
C TYR A 22 1.46 1.31 6.13
N GLY A 23 2.20 0.42 5.47
CA GLY A 23 3.57 0.65 5.01
C GLY A 23 3.74 0.07 3.61
N ILE A 24 4.49 0.75 2.74
CA ILE A 24 4.76 0.31 1.37
C ILE A 24 6.26 0.37 1.15
N PHE A 25 6.81 -0.70 0.59
CA PHE A 25 8.17 -0.76 0.09
C PHE A 25 8.19 -0.52 -1.42
N TRP A 26 8.90 0.53 -1.84
CA TRP A 26 9.15 0.83 -3.25
C TRP A 26 10.49 0.25 -3.66
N SER A 27 10.50 -0.62 -4.67
CA SER A 27 11.71 -1.26 -5.18
C SER A 27 12.15 -0.66 -6.51
N ILE A 28 13.46 -0.63 -6.76
CA ILE A 28 14.00 -0.32 -8.09
C ILE A 28 13.53 -1.40 -9.07
N SER A 29 12.84 -0.99 -10.13
CA SER A 29 12.33 -1.88 -11.16
C SER A 29 13.47 -2.61 -11.84
N ALA A 30 13.35 -3.93 -11.94
CA ALA A 30 14.29 -4.75 -12.71
C ALA A 30 14.09 -4.58 -14.23
N ARG A 31 12.88 -4.16 -14.65
CA ARG A 31 12.50 -4.02 -16.07
C ARG A 31 12.83 -2.63 -16.61
N GLN A 32 12.80 -1.61 -15.76
CA GLN A 32 13.01 -0.21 -16.13
C GLN A 32 13.98 0.47 -15.16
N PRO A 33 15.29 0.47 -15.46
CA PRO A 33 16.28 1.18 -14.64
C PRO A 33 15.89 2.65 -14.46
N GLY A 34 16.04 3.16 -13.23
CA GLY A 34 15.68 4.54 -12.90
C GLY A 34 14.22 4.75 -12.47
N VAL A 35 13.42 3.68 -12.41
CA VAL A 35 12.03 3.70 -11.95
C VAL A 35 11.87 2.91 -10.65
N LEU A 36 11.08 3.44 -9.73
CA LEU A 36 10.56 2.75 -8.56
C LEU A 36 9.16 2.24 -8.83
N GLU A 37 8.93 0.98 -8.49
CA GLU A 37 7.63 0.30 -8.57
C GLU A 37 7.26 -0.29 -7.20
N TRP A 38 5.99 -0.64 -7.03
CA TRP A 38 5.53 -1.32 -5.82
C TRP A 38 6.26 -2.66 -5.67
N GLY A 39 6.95 -2.85 -4.53
CA GLY A 39 7.68 -4.08 -4.23
C GLY A 39 6.92 -4.98 -3.26
N ASP A 40 6.50 -4.42 -2.12
CA ASP A 40 5.69 -5.12 -1.12
C ASP A 40 4.97 -4.10 -0.21
N GLY A 41 4.10 -4.56 0.67
CA GLY A 41 3.41 -3.69 1.63
C GLY A 41 2.68 -4.44 2.74
N TYR A 42 2.28 -3.67 3.74
CA TYR A 42 1.44 -4.13 4.84
C TYR A 42 0.33 -3.11 5.13
N TYR A 43 -0.90 -3.60 5.23
CA TYR A 43 -2.09 -2.84 5.58
C TYR A 43 -2.53 -3.14 7.02
N ASN A 44 -2.78 -2.08 7.78
CA ASN A 44 -3.19 -2.05 9.18
C ASN A 44 -4.32 -1.03 9.43
N GLY A 45 -4.96 -0.54 8.37
CA GLY A 45 -6.02 0.46 8.46
C GLY A 45 -7.38 -0.16 8.75
N ASP A 46 -8.42 0.69 8.64
CA ASP A 46 -9.79 0.26 8.86
C ASP A 46 -10.26 -0.75 7.81
N ILE A 47 -11.08 -1.71 8.23
CA ILE A 47 -11.67 -2.74 7.36
C ILE A 47 -13.18 -2.62 7.52
N LYS A 48 -13.91 -2.43 6.40
CA LYS A 48 -15.38 -2.21 6.39
C LYS A 48 -16.16 -3.27 7.19
N THR A 49 -15.72 -4.53 7.17
CA THR A 49 -16.37 -5.66 7.86
C THR A 49 -15.96 -5.81 9.32
N ARG A 50 -15.01 -5.01 9.81
CA ARG A 50 -14.52 -5.05 11.21
C ARG A 50 -15.28 -4.05 12.08
N LYS A 51 -16.60 -4.17 12.13
CA LYS A 51 -17.35 -3.75 13.32
C LYS A 51 -17.54 -5.00 14.16
N THR A 52 -17.02 -4.98 15.38
CA THR A 52 -17.14 -5.98 16.45
C THR A 52 -15.90 -6.87 16.66
N VAL A 53 -15.51 -6.94 17.93
CA VAL A 53 -14.55 -7.80 18.62
C VAL A 53 -13.09 -7.30 18.66
N GLN A 54 -12.80 -6.65 19.79
CA GLN A 54 -11.49 -6.70 20.46
C GLN A 54 -11.11 -8.18 20.67
N SER A 55 -10.31 -8.77 19.79
CA SER A 55 -9.77 -10.11 20.00
C SER A 55 -8.27 -10.13 19.72
N ILE A 56 -7.52 -10.11 20.83
CA ILE A 56 -6.19 -10.69 21.05
C ILE A 56 -5.11 -10.23 20.05
N GLU A 57 -4.18 -9.43 20.53
CA GLU A 57 -3.02 -8.86 19.80
C GLU A 57 -2.19 -9.89 19.01
N LEU A 58 -2.30 -11.20 19.30
CA LEU A 58 -1.66 -12.29 18.57
C LEU A 58 -2.29 -12.61 17.21
N ASN A 59 -3.58 -12.33 16.99
CA ASN A 59 -4.25 -12.54 15.71
C ASN A 59 -4.16 -11.30 14.79
N ALA A 60 -3.81 -10.14 15.32
CA ALA A 60 -3.74 -8.90 14.54
C ALA A 60 -2.70 -8.99 13.41
N ASP A 61 -1.57 -9.64 13.66
CA ASP A 61 -0.48 -9.84 12.70
C ASP A 61 -0.95 -10.67 11.52
N GLN A 62 -1.53 -11.84 11.81
CA GLN A 62 -2.05 -12.74 10.79
C GLN A 62 -3.21 -12.10 10.01
N MET A 63 -4.10 -11.37 10.68
CA MET A 63 -5.22 -10.68 10.02
C MET A 63 -4.73 -9.56 9.10
N GLY A 64 -3.81 -8.70 9.55
CA GLY A 64 -3.27 -7.63 8.70
C GLY A 64 -2.47 -8.19 7.52
N LEU A 65 -1.72 -9.28 7.72
CA LEU A 65 -1.01 -9.97 6.65
C LEU A 65 -1.99 -10.57 5.64
N GLN A 66 -3.02 -11.26 6.12
CA GLN A 66 -4.09 -11.81 5.28
C GLN A 66 -4.80 -10.71 4.49
N ARG A 67 -5.13 -9.59 5.13
CA ARG A 67 -5.80 -8.48 4.45
C ARG A 67 -4.91 -7.84 3.39
N SER A 68 -3.62 -7.67 3.69
CA SER A 68 -2.63 -7.16 2.74
C SER A 68 -2.56 -8.06 1.50
N GLU A 69 -2.59 -9.38 1.68
CA GLU A 69 -2.62 -10.35 0.59
C GLU A 69 -3.90 -10.28 -0.22
N GLN A 70 -5.06 -10.22 0.41
CA GLN A 70 -6.33 -10.10 -0.30
C GLN A 70 -6.40 -8.82 -1.17
N LEU A 71 -5.84 -7.70 -0.68
CA LEU A 71 -5.76 -6.45 -1.44
C LEU A 71 -4.79 -6.57 -2.62
N ARG A 72 -3.67 -7.28 -2.44
CA ARG A 72 -2.70 -7.56 -3.50
C ARG A 72 -3.29 -8.44 -4.59
N GLU A 73 -3.92 -9.55 -4.22
CA GLU A 73 -4.59 -10.47 -5.16
C GLU A 73 -5.70 -9.76 -5.95
N LEU A 74 -6.47 -8.89 -5.29
CA LEU A 74 -7.48 -8.07 -5.95
C LEU A 74 -6.84 -7.10 -6.95
N TYR A 75 -5.76 -6.41 -6.58
CA TYR A 75 -5.04 -5.54 -7.51
C TYR A 75 -4.51 -6.31 -8.72
N GLU A 76 -3.87 -7.46 -8.50
CA GLU A 76 -3.36 -8.32 -9.58
C GLU A 76 -4.50 -8.74 -10.52
N SER A 77 -5.65 -9.17 -9.98
CA SER A 77 -6.85 -9.51 -10.76
C SER A 77 -7.40 -8.34 -11.57
N LEU A 78 -7.41 -7.12 -11.01
CA LEU A 78 -7.88 -5.92 -11.70
C LEU A 78 -6.89 -5.50 -12.80
N SER A 79 -5.58 -5.66 -12.56
CA SER A 79 -4.52 -5.26 -13.49
C SER A 79 -4.38 -6.19 -14.70
N ALA A 80 -4.72 -7.48 -14.55
CA ALA A 80 -4.57 -8.49 -15.58
C ALA A 80 -5.62 -8.39 -16.72
N GLY A 81 -6.70 -7.62 -16.54
CA GLY A 81 -7.80 -7.49 -17.50
C GLY A 81 -8.62 -8.78 -17.71
N GLU A 82 -9.67 -8.73 -18.53
CA GLU A 82 -10.58 -9.87 -18.81
C GLU A 82 -9.94 -11.02 -19.63
N ALA A 83 -8.65 -10.92 -19.98
CA ALA A 83 -7.99 -11.81 -20.93
C ALA A 83 -7.54 -13.17 -20.36
N SER A 84 -7.77 -13.46 -19.06
CA SER A 84 -7.36 -14.73 -18.44
C SER A 84 -8.55 -15.51 -17.86
N PRO A 85 -9.01 -16.59 -18.51
CA PRO A 85 -10.04 -17.48 -17.97
C PRO A 85 -9.56 -18.32 -16.77
N GLN A 86 -8.27 -18.23 -16.40
CA GLN A 86 -7.67 -18.92 -15.25
C GLN A 86 -7.59 -18.07 -13.98
N ALA A 87 -7.86 -16.76 -14.05
CA ALA A 87 -8.09 -15.95 -12.85
C ALA A 87 -9.52 -16.23 -12.33
N ARG A 88 -9.80 -17.48 -11.96
CA ARG A 88 -10.96 -17.79 -11.14
C ARG A 88 -10.79 -16.99 -9.86
N ARG A 89 -11.47 -15.84 -9.78
CA ARG A 89 -11.67 -15.15 -8.50
C ARG A 89 -12.00 -16.22 -7.48
N PRO A 90 -11.18 -16.39 -6.41
CA PRO A 90 -11.62 -17.19 -5.28
C PRO A 90 -13.05 -16.76 -4.95
N SER A 91 -13.98 -17.69 -4.75
CA SER A 91 -15.39 -17.36 -4.46
C SER A 91 -15.56 -16.55 -3.16
N ALA A 92 -14.47 -16.32 -2.42
CA ALA A 92 -14.33 -15.43 -1.26
C ALA A 92 -13.46 -14.18 -1.53
N SER A 93 -13.16 -13.84 -2.79
CA SER A 93 -12.31 -12.69 -3.15
C SER A 93 -13.05 -11.39 -2.87
N LEU A 94 -12.37 -10.43 -2.25
CA LEU A 94 -12.90 -9.09 -2.04
C LEU A 94 -13.36 -8.47 -3.35
N SER A 95 -14.54 -7.86 -3.34
CA SER A 95 -14.97 -7.00 -4.43
C SER A 95 -14.48 -5.56 -4.19
N PRO A 96 -14.25 -4.77 -5.25
CA PRO A 96 -13.97 -3.34 -5.13
C PRO A 96 -15.00 -2.59 -4.26
N GLU A 97 -16.28 -2.91 -4.40
CA GLU A 97 -17.37 -2.26 -3.65
C GLU A 97 -17.35 -2.54 -2.14
N ASP A 98 -16.76 -3.67 -1.73
CA ASP A 98 -16.63 -4.07 -0.31
C ASP A 98 -15.45 -3.40 0.42
N LEU A 99 -14.64 -2.59 -0.26
CA LEU A 99 -13.45 -1.95 0.32
C LEU A 99 -13.75 -0.63 1.01
N ALA A 100 -13.23 -0.42 2.22
CA ALA A 100 -13.18 0.90 2.85
C ALA A 100 -12.34 1.87 2.00
N ASP A 101 -12.56 3.17 2.15
CA ASP A 101 -11.83 4.17 1.35
C ASP A 101 -10.31 4.07 1.55
N THR A 102 -9.87 3.75 2.78
CA THR A 102 -8.45 3.53 3.11
C THR A 102 -7.87 2.27 2.46
N GLU A 103 -8.70 1.23 2.30
CA GLU A 103 -8.33 -0.01 1.62
C GLU A 103 -8.21 0.22 0.12
N TRP A 104 -9.17 0.93 -0.46
CA TRP A 104 -9.14 1.35 -1.85
C TRP A 104 -7.91 2.21 -2.14
N TYR A 105 -7.61 3.18 -1.26
CA TYR A 105 -6.42 4.01 -1.37
C TYR A 105 -5.12 3.19 -1.36
N TYR A 106 -4.98 2.25 -0.41
CA TYR A 106 -3.82 1.37 -0.33
C TYR A 106 -3.68 0.49 -1.58
N LEU A 107 -4.78 -0.08 -2.06
CA LEU A 107 -4.82 -0.90 -3.27
C LEU A 107 -4.37 -0.08 -4.50
N VAL A 108 -4.93 1.11 -4.69
CA VAL A 108 -4.57 1.99 -5.82
C VAL A 108 -3.11 2.45 -5.73
N CYS A 109 -2.50 2.52 -4.54
CA CYS A 109 -1.07 2.80 -4.43
C CYS A 109 -0.20 1.77 -5.17
N MET A 110 -0.63 0.51 -5.32
CA MET A 110 0.13 -0.53 -6.02
C MET A 110 0.34 -0.22 -7.51
N SER A 111 -0.48 0.66 -8.10
CA SER A 111 -0.36 1.07 -9.50
C SER A 111 0.64 2.20 -9.75
N PHE A 112 1.22 2.81 -8.70
CA PHE A 112 2.09 3.96 -8.87
C PHE A 112 3.51 3.54 -9.21
N VAL A 113 4.12 4.35 -10.08
CA VAL A 113 5.55 4.29 -10.39
C VAL A 113 6.15 5.67 -10.21
N PHE A 114 7.44 5.72 -9.86
CA PHE A 114 8.16 6.97 -9.63
C PHE A 114 9.53 6.93 -10.29
N ASN A 115 9.83 7.88 -11.17
CA ASN A 115 11.22 8.08 -11.58
C ASN A 115 12.07 8.53 -10.38
N ILE A 116 13.34 8.14 -10.36
CA ILE A 116 14.30 8.66 -9.38
C ILE A 116 14.31 10.20 -9.47
N GLY A 117 14.22 10.88 -8.31
CA GLY A 117 14.10 12.33 -8.21
C GLY A 117 12.68 12.88 -8.37
N GLN A 118 11.67 12.04 -8.63
CA GLN A 118 10.26 12.47 -8.76
C GLN A 118 9.36 11.90 -7.67
N GLY A 119 8.31 12.66 -7.34
CA GLY A 119 7.40 12.30 -6.24
C GLY A 119 8.12 12.16 -4.90
N LEU A 120 7.42 11.65 -3.88
CA LEU A 120 8.00 11.47 -2.56
C LEU A 120 9.02 10.31 -2.52
N PRO A 121 8.72 9.09 -3.06
CA PRO A 121 9.67 7.99 -3.02
C PRO A 121 10.92 8.24 -3.86
N GLY A 122 10.76 8.76 -5.09
CA GLY A 122 11.89 9.00 -5.99
C GLY A 122 12.83 10.09 -5.49
N ARG A 123 12.31 11.18 -4.90
CA ARG A 123 13.16 12.23 -4.28
C ARG A 123 13.88 11.73 -3.03
N THR A 124 13.20 10.92 -2.20
CA THR A 124 13.82 10.34 -1.01
C THR A 124 15.01 9.46 -1.37
N LEU A 125 14.84 8.59 -2.37
CA LEU A 125 15.94 7.75 -2.86
C LEU A 125 17.08 8.58 -3.45
N ALA A 126 16.77 9.59 -4.28
CA ALA A 126 17.78 10.43 -4.91
C ALA A 126 18.61 11.23 -3.89
N ASN A 127 17.97 11.71 -2.82
CA ASN A 127 18.63 12.52 -1.79
C ASN A 127 19.30 11.70 -0.69
N GLY A 128 18.96 10.41 -0.57
CA GLY A 128 19.46 9.51 0.48
C GLY A 128 19.06 9.92 1.91
N LYS A 129 17.98 10.70 2.06
CA LYS A 129 17.53 11.24 3.35
C LYS A 129 16.03 10.99 3.54
N PRO A 130 15.59 10.51 4.72
CA PRO A 130 14.17 10.32 5.02
C PRO A 130 13.39 11.61 4.81
N THR A 131 12.21 11.52 4.19
CA THR A 131 11.34 12.68 3.96
C THR A 131 9.99 12.49 4.63
N TRP A 132 9.53 13.53 5.32
CA TRP A 132 8.25 13.55 6.00
C TRP A 132 7.29 14.52 5.32
N LEU A 133 6.06 14.05 5.09
CA LEU A 133 4.97 14.89 4.61
C LEU A 133 3.80 14.79 5.59
N CYS A 134 3.58 15.87 6.35
CA CYS A 134 2.38 16.05 7.14
C CYS A 134 1.27 16.64 6.27
N ASN A 135 0.00 16.37 6.59
CA ASN A 135 -1.15 16.92 5.86
C ASN A 135 -1.15 16.60 4.36
N ALA A 136 -0.86 15.35 4.01
CA ALA A 136 -0.69 14.93 2.62
C ALA A 136 -1.93 15.22 1.72
N HIS A 137 -3.13 15.28 2.29
CA HIS A 137 -4.37 15.65 1.59
C HIS A 137 -4.45 17.13 1.17
N TYR A 138 -3.58 18.00 1.71
CA TYR A 138 -3.42 19.40 1.28
C TYR A 138 -2.17 19.62 0.42
N ALA A 139 -1.35 18.59 0.20
CA ALA A 139 -0.13 18.72 -0.58
C ALA A 139 -0.42 18.94 -2.07
N ASP A 140 0.37 19.80 -2.71
CA ASP A 140 0.35 19.97 -4.16
C ASP A 140 0.61 18.61 -4.84
N SER A 141 -0.17 18.29 -5.88
CA SER A 141 -0.06 17.01 -6.60
C SER A 141 1.29 16.83 -7.29
N LYS A 142 2.03 17.91 -7.59
CA LYS A 142 3.43 17.87 -8.07
C LYS A 142 4.40 17.37 -6.99
N VAL A 143 4.09 17.63 -5.73
CA VAL A 143 4.86 17.15 -4.57
C VAL A 143 4.42 15.74 -4.23
N PHE A 144 3.12 15.50 -4.17
CA PHE A 144 2.54 14.22 -3.80
C PHE A 144 1.47 13.83 -4.80
N SER A 145 1.83 13.02 -5.80
CA SER A 145 0.93 12.62 -6.91
C SER A 145 -0.36 11.92 -6.45
N ARG A 146 -0.36 11.40 -5.22
CA ARG A 146 -1.49 10.72 -4.59
C ARG A 146 -2.33 11.65 -3.71
N SER A 147 -2.10 12.97 -3.71
CA SER A 147 -2.79 13.91 -2.81
C SER A 147 -4.30 13.92 -2.97
N LEU A 148 -4.81 13.83 -4.19
CA LEU A 148 -6.25 13.75 -4.46
C LEU A 148 -6.86 12.45 -3.94
N LEU A 149 -6.19 11.31 -4.16
CA LEU A 149 -6.64 10.01 -3.64
C LEU A 149 -6.63 10.01 -2.11
N ALA A 150 -5.57 10.57 -1.50
CA ALA A 150 -5.44 10.71 -0.05
C ALA A 150 -6.55 11.60 0.52
N LYS A 151 -6.90 12.69 -0.18
CA LYS A 151 -8.01 13.57 0.21
C LYS A 151 -9.36 12.86 0.16
N SER A 152 -9.64 12.11 -0.91
CA SER A 152 -10.90 11.36 -1.05
C SER A 152 -11.04 10.28 0.03
N ALA A 153 -9.95 9.62 0.40
CA ALA A 153 -9.94 8.59 1.45
C ALA A 153 -9.73 9.14 2.88
N SER A 154 -9.80 10.47 3.06
CA SER A 154 -9.58 11.14 4.35
C SER A 154 -8.28 10.73 5.05
N ILE A 155 -7.22 10.50 4.29
CA ILE A 155 -5.90 10.15 4.82
C ILE A 155 -5.28 11.38 5.47
N GLN A 156 -5.30 11.40 6.79
CA GLN A 156 -4.74 12.48 7.60
C GLN A 156 -3.33 12.17 8.15
N VAL A 157 -2.88 10.91 8.04
CA VAL A 157 -1.62 10.47 8.65
C VAL A 157 -0.38 11.05 7.96
N PRO A 158 0.71 11.31 8.70
CA PRO A 158 2.00 11.66 8.13
C PRO A 158 2.48 10.56 7.18
N ILE A 159 3.01 10.95 6.03
CA ILE A 159 3.67 10.02 5.10
C ILE A 159 5.17 10.18 5.32
N GLN A 160 5.81 9.11 5.79
CA GLN A 160 7.26 8.98 5.74
C GLN A 160 7.63 8.17 4.49
N ALA A 161 8.57 8.69 3.72
CA ALA A 161 9.24 7.97 2.65
C ALA A 161 10.70 7.76 3.03
#